data_AF-A0A376FFN3-F1
#
_entry.id   AF-A0A376FFN3-F1
#
_cell.length_a   1.000
_cell.length_b   1.000
_cell.length_c   1.000
_cell.angle_alpha   90.00
_cell.angle_beta   90.00
_cell.angle_gamma   90.00
#
_symmetry.space_group_name_H-M   'P 1'
#
loop_
_entity.id
_entity.type
_entity.pdbx_description
1 polymer ?
#
loop_
_entity_poly.entity_id
_entity_poly.type
_entity_poly.pdbx_seq_one_letter_code
_entity_poly.pdbx_strand_id
1 'polypeptide(L)'
;MSTPRDRSLSIAWGGFGIFNVGHRNPVVVSAVQNQLAKQPLHSQELLDPLRAMLAKTLAALTPGKLKYSFFSNSGTESVEAAIKLAKAYQSPRGKFTFIATSGRVPR
;
A
#
# COMPACT_ATOMS: atom_id res chain seq x y z
N MET A 1 -17.04 13.67 4.45
CA MET A 1 -18.14 13.66 5.44
C MET A 1 -17.76 14.60 6.57
N SER A 2 -18.10 15.88 6.45
CA SER A 2 -17.90 16.88 7.50
C SER A 2 -19.04 16.74 8.50
N THR A 3 -18.74 16.28 9.71
CA THR A 3 -19.73 16.28 10.80
C THR A 3 -20.11 17.73 11.13
N PRO A 4 -21.41 18.04 11.26
CA PRO A 4 -21.86 19.37 11.64
C PRO A 4 -21.64 19.54 13.15
N ARG A 5 -20.49 20.12 13.50
CA ARG A 5 -20.23 21.01 14.65
C ARG A 5 -18.73 21.21 14.77
N ASP A 6 -18.38 22.48 14.94
CA ASP A 6 -17.06 23.08 15.10
C ASP A 6 -16.21 22.43 16.23
N ARG A 7 -15.71 21.22 15.97
CA ARG A 7 -14.59 20.63 16.68
C ARG A 7 -13.70 19.99 15.63
N SER A 8 -12.55 20.61 15.39
CA SER A 8 -11.41 19.95 14.77
C SER A 8 -11.02 18.77 15.66
N LEU A 9 -11.56 17.59 15.36
CA LEU A 9 -11.15 16.35 16.02
C LEU A 9 -9.65 16.18 15.77
N SER A 10 -8.83 16.45 16.78
CA SER A 10 -7.40 16.18 16.76
C SER A 10 -7.20 14.67 16.74
N ILE A 11 -6.81 14.14 15.60
CA ILE A 11 -6.78 12.71 15.32
C ILE A 11 -5.42 12.19 15.80
N ALA A 12 -5.26 12.07 17.12
CA ALA A 12 -4.00 11.70 17.76
C ALA A 12 -3.46 10.31 17.33
N TRP A 13 -4.27 9.51 16.63
CA TRP A 13 -3.98 8.13 16.23
C TRP A 13 -3.76 7.98 14.71
N GLY A 14 -3.73 9.09 13.95
CA GLY A 14 -3.41 9.08 12.52
C GLY A 14 -4.32 8.21 11.66
N GLY A 15 -5.56 7.93 12.12
CA GLY A 15 -6.48 7.02 11.43
C GLY A 15 -5.93 5.60 11.29
N PHE A 16 -5.44 5.02 12.39
CA PHE A 16 -4.81 3.68 12.39
C PHE A 16 -3.59 3.59 11.46
N GLY A 17 -2.79 4.66 11.41
CA GLY A 17 -1.56 4.74 10.60
C GLY A 17 -1.74 5.13 9.13
N ILE A 18 -2.92 5.62 8.74
CA ILE A 18 -3.22 6.04 7.36
C ILE A 18 -2.73 7.48 7.09
N PHE A 19 -3.03 8.42 7.99
CA PHE A 19 -2.86 9.86 7.76
C PHE A 19 -1.48 10.38 8.17
N ASN A 20 -0.41 9.70 7.77
CA ASN A 20 0.97 10.01 8.18
C ASN A 20 1.44 11.41 7.71
N VAL A 21 0.90 11.93 6.60
CA VAL A 21 1.20 13.27 6.07
C VAL A 21 0.08 14.29 6.34
N GLY A 22 -0.82 13.98 7.27
CA GLY A 22 -1.97 14.81 7.64
C GLY A 22 -3.18 14.67 6.71
N HIS A 23 -4.30 15.26 7.12
CA HIS A 23 -5.54 15.27 6.34
C HIS A 23 -5.45 16.25 5.18
N ARG A 24 -5.88 15.80 3.99
CA ARG A 24 -5.94 16.64 2.78
C ARG A 24 -4.62 17.36 2.48
N ASN A 25 -3.49 16.65 2.63
CA ASN A 25 -2.19 17.20 2.28
C ASN A 25 -2.22 17.81 0.86
N PRO A 26 -1.88 19.11 0.69
CA PRO A 26 -2.11 19.82 -0.57
C PRO A 26 -1.33 19.22 -1.74
N VAL A 27 -0.14 18.65 -1.49
CA VAL A 27 0.67 17.97 -2.51
C VAL A 27 -0.04 16.70 -2.99
N VAL A 28 -0.56 15.89 -2.06
CA VAL A 28 -1.28 14.65 -2.39
C VAL A 28 -2.59 14.96 -3.13
N VAL A 29 -3.37 15.93 -2.63
CA VAL A 29 -4.64 16.32 -3.25
C VAL A 29 -4.42 16.83 -4.68
N SER A 30 -3.42 17.69 -4.89
CA SER A 30 -3.10 18.21 -6.22
C SER A 30 -2.65 17.10 -7.17
N ALA A 31 -1.78 16.18 -6.72
CA ALA A 31 -1.33 15.06 -7.54
C ALA A 31 -2.49 14.14 -7.98
N VAL A 32 -3.42 13.83 -7.07
CA VAL A 32 -4.61 13.02 -7.38
C VAL A 32 -5.52 13.75 -8.37
N GLN A 33 -5.83 15.04 -8.15
CA GLN A 33 -6.67 15.82 -9.06
C GLN A 33 -6.08 15.90 -10.47
N ASN A 34 -4.76 16.12 -10.56
CA ASN A 34 -4.06 16.20 -11.84
C ASN A 34 -4.09 14.87 -12.61
N GLN A 35 -3.97 13.73 -11.92
CA GLN A 35 -4.07 12.42 -12.58
C GLN A 35 -5.50 12.03 -12.92
N LEU A 36 -6.47 12.39 -12.07
CA LEU A 36 -7.89 12.17 -12.29
C LEU A 36 -8.37 12.85 -13.58
N ALA A 37 -7.87 14.05 -13.88
CA ALA A 37 -8.17 14.78 -15.11
C ALA A 37 -7.57 14.13 -16.38
N LYS A 38 -6.62 13.19 -16.24
CA LYS A 38 -5.99 12.48 -17.37
C LYS A 38 -6.58 11.09 -17.55
N GLN A 39 -6.31 10.21 -16.58
CA GLN A 39 -6.78 8.83 -16.58
C GLN A 39 -6.74 8.28 -15.15
N PRO A 40 -7.90 8.10 -14.49
CA PRO A 40 -7.95 7.63 -13.10
C PRO A 40 -7.65 6.14 -12.95
N LEU A 41 -7.98 5.33 -13.95
CA LEU A 41 -7.76 3.88 -13.96
C LEU A 41 -7.08 3.46 -15.25
N HIS A 42 -6.04 2.65 -15.11
CA HIS A 42 -5.28 2.07 -16.21
C HIS A 42 -6.08 0.96 -16.92
N SER A 43 -5.78 0.71 -18.20
CA SER A 43 -6.46 -0.30 -19.02
C SER A 43 -6.06 -1.76 -18.72
N GLN A 44 -5.05 -1.96 -17.87
CA GLN A 44 -4.37 -3.24 -17.60
C GLN A 44 -3.57 -3.82 -18.78
N GLU A 45 -3.91 -3.45 -20.01
CA GLU A 45 -3.24 -3.91 -21.24
C GLU A 45 -2.03 -3.02 -21.61
N LEU A 46 -2.21 -1.70 -21.56
CA LEU A 46 -1.14 -0.76 -21.88
C LEU A 46 -0.22 -0.55 -20.68
N LEU A 47 1.05 -0.27 -20.97
CA LEU A 47 2.03 0.07 -19.93
C LEU A 47 1.62 1.36 -19.21
N ASP A 48 1.37 1.25 -17.91
CA ASP A 48 1.10 2.39 -17.03
C ASP A 48 2.43 3.02 -16.56
N PRO A 49 2.76 4.24 -16.99
CA PRO A 49 4.03 4.89 -16.63
C PRO A 49 4.12 5.20 -15.13
N LEU A 50 3.00 5.50 -14.46
CA LEU A 50 3.03 5.82 -13.02
C LEU A 50 3.35 4.59 -12.18
N ARG A 51 2.89 3.41 -12.60
CA ARG A 51 3.29 2.13 -11.99
C ARG A 51 4.80 1.93 -12.05
N ALA A 52 5.42 2.20 -13.20
CA ALA A 52 6.87 2.06 -13.38
C ALA A 52 7.65 3.08 -12.54
N MET A 53 7.19 4.34 -12.50
CA MET A 53 7.82 5.40 -11.70
C MET A 53 7.73 5.11 -10.19
N LEU A 54 6.58 4.64 -9.73
CA LEU A 54 6.39 4.25 -8.33
C LEU A 54 7.27 3.06 -7.96
N ALA A 55 7.32 2.03 -8.80
CA ALA A 55 8.18 0.86 -8.57
C ALA A 55 9.66 1.26 -8.51
N LYS A 56 10.11 2.14 -9.40
CA LYS A 56 11.48 2.68 -9.37
C LYS A 56 11.77 3.45 -8.08
N THR A 57 10.82 4.26 -7.64
CA THR A 57 10.96 5.04 -6.40
C THR A 57 11.04 4.13 -5.18
N LEU A 58 10.19 3.11 -5.11
CA LEU A 58 10.21 2.12 -4.03
C LEU A 58 11.50 1.30 -4.01
N ALA A 59 12.01 0.88 -5.18
CA ALA A 59 13.28 0.18 -5.28
C ALA A 59 14.47 1.05 -4.79
N ALA A 60 14.41 2.37 -4.98
CA ALA A 60 15.43 3.29 -4.47
C ALA A 60 15.30 3.55 -2.96
N LEU A 61 14.08 3.54 -2.43
CA LEU A 61 13.80 3.83 -1.02
C LEU A 61 14.00 2.60 -0.11
N THR A 62 13.73 1.40 -0.62
CA THR A 62 13.79 0.17 0.17
C THR A 62 15.22 -0.34 0.36
N PRO A 63 15.54 -0.95 1.52
CA PRO A 63 16.91 -1.37 1.82
C PRO A 63 17.36 -2.60 1.03
N GLY A 64 18.67 -2.71 0.82
CA GLY A 64 19.33 -3.94 0.36
C GLY A 64 19.02 -4.29 -1.09
N LYS A 65 18.45 -5.47 -1.33
CA LYS A 65 18.25 -6.06 -2.67
C LYS A 65 16.80 -6.00 -3.16
N LEU A 66 15.93 -5.26 -2.47
CA LEU A 66 14.52 -5.11 -2.87
C LEU A 66 14.43 -4.25 -4.14
N LYS A 67 13.96 -4.83 -5.24
CA LYS A 67 13.96 -4.20 -6.57
C LYS A 67 12.64 -4.23 -7.32
N TYR A 68 11.71 -5.09 -6.90
CA TYR A 68 10.44 -5.32 -7.59
C TYR A 68 9.28 -5.02 -6.65
N SER A 69 8.21 -4.44 -7.21
CA SER A 69 7.01 -4.07 -6.46
C SER A 69 5.79 -4.70 -7.11
N PHE A 70 4.90 -5.24 -6.27
CA PHE A 70 3.54 -5.62 -6.63
C PHE A 70 2.59 -4.64 -5.94
N PHE A 71 1.60 -4.13 -6.67
CA PHE A 71 0.67 -3.13 -6.15
C PHE A 71 -0.70 -3.76 -5.88
N SER A 72 -1.27 -3.43 -4.73
CA SER A 72 -2.55 -3.90 -4.21
C SER A 72 -3.31 -2.73 -3.57
N ASN A 73 -4.58 -2.96 -3.22
CA ASN A 73 -5.48 -1.93 -2.69
C ASN A 73 -5.53 -1.90 -1.16
N SER A 74 -4.99 -2.93 -0.49
CA SER A 74 -5.04 -3.03 0.97
C SER A 74 -3.83 -3.77 1.55
N GLY A 75 -3.61 -3.60 2.85
CA GLY A 75 -2.58 -4.34 3.59
C GLY A 75 -2.80 -5.86 3.55
N THR A 76 -4.06 -6.32 3.60
CA THR A 76 -4.39 -7.75 3.53
C THR A 76 -4.01 -8.35 2.18
N GLU A 77 -4.37 -7.69 1.07
CA GLU A 77 -3.99 -8.13 -0.28
C GLU A 77 -2.45 -8.16 -0.45
N SER A 78 -1.73 -7.20 0.14
CA SER A 78 -0.26 -7.22 0.15
C SER A 78 0.30 -8.45 0.85
N VAL A 79 -0.28 -8.85 1.98
CA VAL A 79 0.13 -10.05 2.73
C VAL A 79 -0.19 -11.32 1.94
N GLU A 80 -1.35 -11.40 1.30
CA GLU A 80 -1.71 -12.53 0.43
C GLU A 80 -0.75 -12.67 -0.75
N ALA A 81 -0.40 -11.56 -1.41
CA ALA A 81 0.57 -11.55 -2.49
C ALA A 81 1.95 -12.02 -2.01
N ALA A 82 2.40 -11.58 -0.83
CA ALA A 82 3.65 -12.02 -0.23
C ALA A 82 3.65 -13.54 0.06
N ILE A 83 2.56 -14.08 0.62
CA ILE A 83 2.42 -15.52 0.86
C ILE A 83 2.42 -16.30 -0.46
N LYS A 84 1.70 -15.83 -1.48
CA LYS A 84 1.69 -16.45 -2.82
C LYS A 84 3.07 -16.45 -3.45
N LEU A 85 3.81 -15.34 -3.37
CA LEU A 85 5.18 -15.23 -3.87
C LEU A 85 6.11 -16.20 -3.14
N ALA A 86 6.02 -16.27 -1.81
CA ALA A 86 6.79 -17.22 -1.02
C ALA A 86 6.45 -18.67 -1.39
N LYS A 87 5.17 -19.02 -1.57
CA LYS A 87 4.76 -20.36 -2.03
C LYS A 87 5.27 -20.67 -3.43
N ALA A 88 5.14 -19.75 -4.39
CA ALA A 88 5.62 -19.95 -5.75
C ALA A 88 7.13 -20.18 -5.80
N TYR A 89 7.89 -19.47 -4.97
CA TYR A 89 9.33 -19.66 -4.85
C TYR A 89 9.69 -20.96 -4.10
N GLN A 90 9.03 -21.28 -3.00
CA GLN A 90 9.45 -22.36 -2.10
C GLN A 90 8.84 -23.73 -2.42
N SER A 91 7.68 -23.79 -3.09
CA SER A 91 6.99 -25.04 -3.44
C SER A 91 7.86 -25.98 -4.30
N PRO A 92 8.54 -25.51 -5.37
CA PRO A 92 9.48 -26.34 -6.12
C PRO A 92 10.71 -26.80 -5.31
N ARG A 93 10.94 -26.19 -4.13
CA ARG A 93 12.05 -26.49 -3.22
C ARG A 93 11.60 -27.34 -2.02
N GLY A 94 10.38 -27.87 -2.05
CA GLY A 94 9.83 -28.74 -1.02
C GLY A 94 9.54 -28.05 0.33
N LYS A 95 9.45 -26.72 0.35
CA LYS A 95 9.22 -25.94 1.57
C LYS A 95 7.82 -25.31 1.56
N PHE A 96 7.00 -25.67 2.54
CA PHE A 96 5.57 -25.27 2.58
C PHE A 96 5.12 -24.61 3.88
N THR A 97 5.94 -24.71 4.94
CA THR A 97 5.60 -24.22 6.28
C THR A 97 5.78 -22.72 6.39
N PHE A 98 4.80 -22.03 6.96
CA PHE A 98 4.87 -20.62 7.36
C PHE A 98 4.88 -20.53 8.88
N ILE A 99 5.72 -19.64 9.42
CA ILE A 99 5.80 -19.37 10.87
C ILE A 99 5.17 -17.99 11.11
N ALA A 100 4.22 -17.92 12.04
CA ALA A 100 3.54 -16.68 12.43
C ALA A 100 3.35 -16.65 13.95
N THR A 101 3.27 -15.46 14.52
CA THR A 101 2.94 -15.25 15.93
C THR A 101 1.44 -15.36 16.14
N SER A 102 0.96 -16.17 17.10
CA SER A 102 -0.45 -16.16 17.52
C SER A 102 -0.62 -15.19 18.71
N GLY A 103 -1.38 -14.12 18.51
CA GLY A 103 -1.75 -13.20 19.58
C GLY A 103 -3.01 -13.72 20.29
N ARG A 104 -2.88 -14.21 21.53
CA ARG A 104 -4.03 -14.46 22.41
C ARG A 104 -4.40 -13.14 23.09
N VAL A 105 -5.55 -12.56 22.74
CA VAL A 105 -6.15 -11.49 23.56
C VAL A 105 -6.63 -12.14 24.86
N PRO A 106 -6.12 -11.76 26.05
CA PRO A 106 -6.69 -12.20 27.31
C PRO A 106 -8.16 -11.77 27.34
N ARG A 107 -9.07 -12.70 27.68
CA ARG A 107 -10.48 -12.35 27.94
C ARG A 107 -10.59 -11.56 29.23
#